data_AF-A0A6P2S7D5-F1
#
_entry.id   AF-A0A6P2S7D5-F1
#
_cell.length_a   1.000
_cell.length_b   1.000
_cell.length_c   1.000
_cell.angle_alpha   90.00
_cell.angle_beta   90.00
_cell.angle_gamma   90.00
#
_symmetry.space_group_name_H-M   'P 1'
#
loop_
_entity.id
_entity.type
_entity.pdbx_description
1 polymer ?
#
loop_
_entity_poly.entity_id
_entity_poly.type
_entity_poly.pdbx_seq_one_letter_code
_entity_poly.pdbx_strand_id
1 'polypeptide(L)'
;MVFFARSRIGVTAFESLWRDNKAHRLWVDAGVLTEEEMAALRSAGMPVTNFKGHARAGDVHEMAQAVAVIQAHHPAEPIWIEAA
;
A
#
# COMPACT_ATOMS: atom_id res chain seq x y z
N MET A 1 -0.98 -11.14 -1.44
CA MET A 1 -1.87 -10.15 -0.81
C MET A 1 -1.32 -8.78 -1.11
N VAL A 2 -2.22 -7.81 -1.25
CA VAL A 2 -1.87 -6.41 -1.40
C VAL A 2 -2.07 -5.71 -0.06
N PHE A 3 -1.03 -5.07 0.43
CA PHE A 3 -1.09 -4.26 1.65
C PHE A 3 -1.23 -2.79 1.25
N PHE A 4 -2.29 -2.14 1.69
CA PHE A 4 -2.51 -0.72 1.48
C PHE A 4 -2.16 0.07 2.74
N ALA A 5 -0.99 0.72 2.71
CA ALA A 5 -0.49 1.56 3.80
C ALA A 5 -0.90 3.02 3.59
N ARG A 6 -1.46 3.63 4.63
CA ARG A 6 -1.90 5.04 4.63
C ARG A 6 -1.07 5.91 5.56
N SER A 7 -0.11 5.30 6.25
CA SER A 7 0.86 5.98 7.10
C SER A 7 2.24 5.36 6.99
N ARG A 8 3.27 6.08 7.48
CA ARG A 8 4.64 5.56 7.59
C ARG A 8 4.76 4.39 8.56
N ILE A 9 3.86 4.32 9.56
CA ILE A 9 3.78 3.19 10.49
C ILE A 9 3.30 1.95 9.74
N GLY A 10 2.27 2.09 8.90
CA GLY A 10 1.79 1.02 8.01
C GLY A 10 2.88 0.52 7.06
N VAL A 11 3.69 1.41 6.48
CA VAL A 11 4.85 1.03 5.64
C VAL A 11 5.86 0.21 6.44
N THR A 12 6.24 0.67 7.64
CA THR A 12 7.20 -0.04 8.50
C THR A 12 6.69 -1.43 8.91
N ALA A 13 5.39 -1.54 9.19
CA ALA A 13 4.75 -2.82 9.50
C ALA A 13 4.81 -3.76 8.29
N PHE A 14 4.52 -3.26 7.09
CA PHE A 14 4.66 -4.03 5.86
C PHE A 14 6.09 -4.48 5.60
N GLU A 15 7.10 -3.62 5.79
CA GLU A 15 8.51 -3.99 5.59
C GLU A 15 8.90 -5.19 6.45
N SER A 16 8.42 -5.24 7.69
CA SER A 16 8.67 -6.38 8.57
C SER A 16 7.99 -7.65 8.06
N LEU A 17 6.72 -7.57 7.66
CA LEU A 17 5.98 -8.68 7.06
C LEU A 17 6.63 -9.19 5.76
N TRP A 18 7.10 -8.28 4.91
CA TRP A 18 7.69 -8.60 3.62
C TRP A 18 9.05 -9.29 3.74
N ARG A 19 9.83 -8.98 4.78
CA ARG A 19 11.09 -9.70 5.07
C ARG A 19 10.86 -11.19 5.29
N ASP A 20 9.75 -11.54 5.94
CA ASP A 20 9.37 -12.93 6.21
C ASP A 20 8.73 -13.60 4.98
N ASN A 21 7.97 -12.84 4.19
CA ASN A 21 7.35 -13.32 2.96
C ASN A 21 7.37 -12.28 1.83
N LYS A 22 8.29 -12.46 0.89
CA LYS A 22 8.50 -11.53 -0.24
C LYS A 22 7.42 -11.57 -1.32
N ALA A 23 6.42 -12.45 -1.20
CA ALA A 23 5.32 -12.54 -2.16
C ALA A 23 4.28 -11.41 -2.02
N HIS A 24 4.39 -10.58 -0.99
CA HIS A 24 3.45 -9.50 -0.72
C HIS A 24 3.81 -8.20 -1.46
N ARG A 25 2.78 -7.38 -1.72
CA ARG A 25 2.90 -6.12 -2.47
C ARG A 25 2.44 -4.94 -1.64
N LEU A 26 3.14 -3.82 -1.76
CA LEU A 26 2.81 -2.59 -1.07
C LEU A 26 2.14 -1.61 -2.03
N TRP A 27 0.94 -1.18 -1.67
CA TRP A 27 0.34 0.04 -2.20
C TRP A 27 0.41 1.08 -1.09
N VAL A 28 0.83 2.29 -1.44
CA VAL A 28 1.02 3.37 -0.47
C VAL A 28 0.18 4.56 -0.89
N ASP A 29 -0.54 5.15 0.06
CA ASP A 29 -1.33 6.36 -0.19
C ASP A 29 -0.43 7.54 -0.58
N ALA A 30 -0.99 8.45 -1.38
CA ALA A 30 -0.25 9.58 -1.91
C ALA A 30 0.34 10.44 -0.79
N GLY A 31 1.65 10.70 -0.86
CA GLY A 31 2.36 11.57 0.07
C GLY A 31 2.83 10.90 1.37
N VAL A 32 2.55 9.61 1.59
CA VAL A 32 3.12 8.86 2.72
C VAL A 32 4.63 8.62 2.53
N LEU A 33 5.03 8.32 1.29
CA LEU A 33 6.42 8.17 0.88
C LEU A 33 6.77 9.14 -0.25
N THR A 34 8.02 9.61 -0.28
CA THR A 34 8.56 10.33 -1.43
C THR A 34 8.90 9.38 -2.58
N GLU A 35 9.12 9.90 -3.78
CA GLU A 35 9.56 9.09 -4.92
C GLU A 35 10.94 8.45 -4.68
N GLU A 36 11.85 9.15 -3.98
CA GLU A 36 13.16 8.63 -3.60
C GLU A 36 13.04 7.45 -2.62
N GLU A 37 12.15 7.56 -1.63
CA GLU A 37 11.88 6.48 -0.67
C GLU A 37 11.28 5.25 -1.37
N MET A 38 10.31 5.46 -2.27
CA MET A 38 9.75 4.37 -3.06
C MET A 38 10.78 3.75 -4.01
N ALA A 39 11.67 4.55 -4.60
CA ALA A 39 12.76 4.05 -5.43
C ALA A 39 13.75 3.19 -4.63
N ALA A 40 14.06 3.57 -3.39
CA ALA A 40 14.91 2.78 -2.49
C ALA A 40 14.26 1.43 -2.12
N LEU A 41 12.94 1.41 -1.85
CA LEU A 41 12.22 0.16 -1.60
C LEU A 41 12.20 -0.75 -2.84
N ARG A 42 11.95 -0.16 -4.02
CA ARG A 42 11.96 -0.90 -5.30
C ARG A 42 13.34 -1.47 -5.62
N SER A 43 14.42 -0.74 -5.35
CA SER A 43 15.79 -1.22 -5.56
C SER A 43 16.15 -2.37 -4.62
N ALA A 44 15.54 -2.43 -3.43
CA ALA A 44 15.62 -3.57 -2.53
C ALA A 44 14.76 -4.78 -2.98
N GLY A 45 14.05 -4.67 -4.11
CA GLY A 45 13.22 -5.73 -4.69
C GLY A 45 11.78 -5.75 -4.18
N MET A 46 11.37 -4.75 -3.40
CA MET A 46 9.99 -4.65 -2.91
C MET A 46 9.06 -4.11 -4.00
N PRO A 47 7.95 -4.79 -4.31
CA PRO A 47 6.95 -4.27 -5.23
C PRO A 47 6.10 -3.19 -4.56
N VAL A 48 6.46 -1.92 -4.80
CA VAL A 48 5.79 -0.73 -4.26
C VAL A 48 5.07 0.07 -5.34
N THR A 49 3.79 0.37 -5.13
CA THR A 49 2.95 1.20 -6.01
C THR A 49 2.42 2.43 -5.27
N ASN A 50 2.58 3.61 -5.87
CA ASN A 50 2.00 4.86 -5.37
C ASN A 50 0.52 4.93 -5.77
N PHE A 51 -0.38 4.96 -4.80
CA PHE A 51 -1.81 5.17 -5.03
C PHE A 51 -2.07 6.67 -5.21
N LYS A 52 -2.26 7.11 -6.45
CA LYS A 52 -2.47 8.53 -6.78
C LYS A 52 -3.89 9.06 -6.46
N GLY A 53 -4.78 8.22 -5.94
CA GLY A 53 -6.07 8.66 -5.44
C GLY A 53 -5.95 9.31 -4.06
N HIS A 54 -7.05 9.83 -3.54
CA HIS A 54 -7.13 10.26 -2.14
C HIS A 54 -7.88 9.18 -1.36
N ALA A 55 -7.29 8.69 -0.27
CA ALA A 55 -7.90 7.75 0.66
C ALA A 55 -7.85 8.29 2.09
N ARG A 56 -8.48 9.45 2.33
CA ARG A 56 -8.44 10.12 3.63
C ARG A 56 -8.95 9.19 4.72
N ALA A 57 -8.23 9.18 5.85
CA ALA A 57 -8.69 8.48 7.03
C ALA A 57 -10.05 9.05 7.50
N GLY A 58 -11.03 8.15 7.65
CA GLY A 58 -12.38 8.51 8.08
C GLY A 58 -13.39 8.77 6.94
N ASP A 59 -12.94 8.86 5.68
CA ASP A 59 -13.85 8.91 4.53
C ASP A 59 -14.07 7.50 3.95
N VAL A 60 -15.24 6.93 4.26
CA VAL A 60 -15.63 5.59 3.81
C VAL A 60 -15.75 5.51 2.30
N HIS A 61 -16.17 6.60 1.63
CA HIS A 61 -16.35 6.58 0.18
C HIS A 61 -15.01 6.59 -0.55
N GLU A 62 -14.10 7.47 -0.13
CA GLU A 62 -12.72 7.50 -0.65
C GLU A 62 -12.02 6.16 -0.40
N MET A 63 -12.21 5.54 0.78
CA MET A 63 -11.66 4.22 1.07
C MET A 63 -12.24 3.14 0.15
N ALA A 64 -13.55 3.10 -0.04
CA ALA A 64 -14.19 2.13 -0.93
C ALA A 64 -13.70 2.27 -2.38
N GLN A 65 -13.47 3.51 -2.84
CA GLN A 65 -12.88 3.77 -4.15
C GLN A 65 -11.44 3.26 -4.24
N ALA A 66 -10.61 3.52 -3.22
CA ALA A 66 -9.24 3.01 -3.18
C ALA A 66 -9.20 1.48 -3.24
N VAL A 67 -10.06 0.82 -2.46
CA VAL A 67 -10.21 -0.65 -2.49
C VAL A 67 -10.64 -1.13 -3.87
N ALA A 68 -11.62 -0.48 -4.51
CA ALA A 68 -12.08 -0.87 -5.84
C ALA A 68 -10.97 -0.75 -6.90
N VAL A 69 -10.16 0.31 -6.84
CA VAL A 69 -9.02 0.49 -7.74
C VAL A 69 -7.96 -0.58 -7.52
N ILE A 70 -7.60 -0.87 -6.27
CA ILE A 70 -6.61 -1.90 -5.93
C ILE A 70 -7.13 -3.29 -6.36
N GLN A 71 -8.41 -3.58 -6.10
CA GLN A 71 -9.05 -4.84 -6.47
C GLN A 71 -9.08 -5.03 -7.99
N ALA A 72 -9.31 -3.97 -8.77
CA ALA A 72 -9.27 -4.03 -10.23
C ALA A 72 -7.88 -4.41 -10.77
N HIS A 73 -6.81 -4.02 -10.07
CA HIS A 73 -5.43 -4.41 -10.43
C HIS A 73 -5.07 -5.82 -9.94
N HIS A 74 -5.64 -6.25 -8.82
CA HIS A 74 -5.30 -7.52 -8.15
C HIS A 74 -6.57 -8.33 -7.82
N PRO A 75 -7.34 -8.80 -8.82
CA PRO A 75 -8.69 -9.32 -8.64
C PRO A 75 -8.78 -10.60 -7.80
N ALA A 76 -7.70 -11.37 -7.70
CA ALA A 76 -7.64 -12.63 -6.95
C ALA A 76 -6.90 -12.51 -5.61
N GLU A 77 -6.37 -11.33 -5.28
CA GLU A 77 -5.60 -11.13 -4.05
C GLU A 77 -6.44 -10.46 -2.96
N PRO A 78 -6.37 -10.91 -1.71
CA PRO A 78 -6.94 -10.17 -0.60
C PRO A 78 -6.20 -8.85 -0.41
N ILE A 79 -6.95 -7.80 -0.07
CA ILE A 79 -6.44 -6.48 0.26
C ILE A 79 -6.45 -6.33 1.78
N TRP A 80 -5.29 -6.07 2.37
CA TRP A 80 -5.16 -5.68 3.76
C TRP A 80 -5.03 -4.16 3.83
N ILE A 81 -5.80 -3.53 4.70
CA ILE A 81 -5.81 -2.07 4.85
C ILE A 81 -5.45 -1.75 6.29
N GLU A 82 -4.55 -0.79 6.47
CA GLU A 82 -4.23 -0.24 7.77
C GLU A 82 -5.50 0.29 8.45
N ALA A 83 -5.80 -0.21 9.65
CA ALA A 83 -6.88 0.33 10.49
C ALA A 83 -6.53 1.76 10.93
N ALA A 84 -7.54 2.63 10.98
CA ALA A 84 -7.40 4.01 11.45
C ALA A 84 -7.15 4.08 12.95
#